data_AF-R8Z0S9-F1
#
_entry.id   AF-R8Z0S9-F1
#
_cell.length_a   1.000
_cell.length_b   1.000
_cell.length_c   1.000
_cell.angle_alpha   90.00
_cell.angle_beta   90.00
_cell.angle_gamma   90.00
#
_symmetry.space_group_name_H-M   'P 1'
#
loop_
_entity.id
_entity.type
_entity.pdbx_description
1 polymer ?
#
loop_
_entity_poly.entity_id
_entity_poly.type
_entity_poly.pdbx_seq_one_letter_code
_entity_poly.pdbx_strand_id
1 'polypeptide(L)'
;MNEYFVKRSLFIFLWFFSIALLLHTETSWLSETAAIIILLILIILGSVLLGYRNTSFAPEPKIKMSLILHTGFMGLMLILDLLFSNSVWYFDLARNFGFLGLFLLGTFIFYKKNFNLNVAKIPPFQ
;
A
#
# COMPACT_ATOMS: atom_id res chain seq x y z
N MET A 1 -6.44 -20.10 8.94
CA MET A 1 -5.81 -18.98 8.20
C MET A 1 -5.71 -17.80 9.14
N ASN A 2 -4.53 -17.17 9.28
CA ASN A 2 -4.33 -16.11 10.29
C ASN A 2 -5.26 -14.93 9.99
N GLU A 3 -6.13 -14.58 10.95
CA GLU A 3 -7.17 -13.55 10.84
C GLU A 3 -6.62 -12.19 10.35
N TYR A 4 -5.37 -11.91 10.71
CA TYR A 4 -4.60 -10.76 10.22
C TYR A 4 -4.56 -10.71 8.68
N PHE A 5 -4.16 -11.79 8.00
CA PHE A 5 -4.00 -11.79 6.54
C PHE A 5 -5.35 -11.59 5.85
N VAL A 6 -6.42 -12.23 6.34
CA VAL A 6 -7.77 -12.06 5.79
C VAL A 6 -8.21 -10.60 5.85
N LYS A 7 -8.19 -10.02 7.05
CA LYS A 7 -8.68 -8.67 7.27
C LYS A 7 -7.86 -7.65 6.48
N ARG A 8 -6.54 -7.79 6.45
CA ARG A 8 -5.67 -6.82 5.76
C ARG A 8 -5.72 -6.97 4.24
N SER A 9 -5.79 -8.18 3.72
CA SER A 9 -6.04 -8.39 2.28
C SER A 9 -7.37 -7.78 1.84
N LEU A 10 -8.43 -7.89 2.66
CA LEU A 10 -9.71 -7.24 2.37
C LEU A 10 -9.56 -5.71 2.27
N PHE A 11 -8.85 -5.07 3.20
CA PHE A 11 -8.62 -3.62 3.13
C PHE A 11 -7.79 -3.20 1.91
N ILE A 12 -6.76 -3.98 1.54
CA ILE A 12 -5.98 -3.71 0.33
C ILE A 12 -6.88 -3.86 -0.92
N PHE A 13 -7.70 -4.90 -0.97
CA PHE A 13 -8.65 -5.11 -2.07
C PHE A 13 -9.65 -3.96 -2.18
N LEU A 14 -10.28 -3.56 -1.07
CA LEU A 14 -11.21 -2.42 -1.04
C LEU A 14 -10.54 -1.11 -1.48
N TRP A 15 -9.26 -0.94 -1.16
CA TRP A 15 -8.48 0.22 -1.62
C TRP A 15 -8.31 0.24 -3.14
N PHE A 16 -7.87 -0.87 -3.74
CA PHE A 16 -7.76 -0.97 -5.21
C PHE A 16 -9.11 -0.85 -5.90
N PHE A 17 -10.16 -1.44 -5.33
CA PHE A 17 -11.52 -1.27 -5.83
C PHE A 17 -11.96 0.21 -5.80
N SER A 18 -11.65 0.94 -4.73
CA SER A 18 -11.95 2.37 -4.62
C SER A 18 -11.18 3.20 -5.64
N ILE A 19 -9.89 2.89 -5.87
CA ILE A 19 -9.09 3.54 -6.92
C ILE A 19 -9.71 3.29 -8.30
N ALA A 20 -10.07 2.04 -8.60
CA ALA A 20 -10.67 1.68 -9.89
C ALA A 20 -12.00 2.43 -10.12
N LEU A 21 -12.84 2.51 -9.08
CA LEU A 21 -14.09 3.28 -9.13
C LEU A 21 -13.82 4.77 -9.38
N LEU A 22 -12.88 5.37 -8.64
CA LEU A 22 -12.51 6.78 -8.79
C LEU A 22 -11.94 7.10 -10.18
N LEU A 23 -11.20 6.17 -10.78
CA LEU A 23 -10.68 6.33 -12.14
C LEU A 23 -11.77 6.25 -13.22
N HIS A 24 -12.91 5.61 -12.91
CA HIS A 24 -14.03 5.48 -13.83
C HIS A 24 -15.10 6.56 -13.66
N THR A 25 -15.07 7.33 -12.56
CA THR A 25 -16.00 8.43 -12.35
C THR A 25 -15.61 9.65 -13.16
N GLU A 26 -16.49 10.08 -14.07
CA GLU A 26 -16.36 11.35 -14.76
C GLU A 26 -16.70 12.52 -13.83
N THR A 27 -15.81 13.51 -13.76
CA THR A 27 -16.00 14.71 -12.93
C THR A 27 -16.11 15.95 -13.81
N SER A 28 -17.31 16.25 -14.29
CA SER A 28 -17.58 17.35 -15.25
C SER A 28 -17.24 18.75 -14.74
N TRP A 29 -17.10 18.93 -13.43
CA TRP A 29 -16.83 20.20 -12.77
C TRP A 29 -15.35 20.43 -12.42
N LEU A 30 -14.49 19.44 -12.68
CA LEU A 30 -13.06 19.47 -12.35
C LEU A 30 -12.25 19.41 -13.65
N SER A 31 -11.21 20.23 -13.75
CA SER A 31 -10.30 20.11 -14.90
C SER A 31 -9.57 18.78 -14.85
N GLU A 32 -9.30 18.19 -16.01
CA GLU A 32 -8.61 16.90 -16.14
C GLU A 32 -7.27 16.89 -15.38
N THR A 33 -6.47 17.95 -15.54
CA THR A 33 -5.20 18.10 -14.84
C THR A 33 -5.36 18.14 -13.32
N ALA A 34 -6.37 18.85 -12.81
CA ALA A 34 -6.63 18.91 -11.36
C ALA A 34 -7.10 17.55 -10.83
N ALA A 35 -7.95 16.85 -11.58
CA ALA A 35 -8.41 15.49 -11.26
C ALA A 35 -7.23 14.53 -11.13
N ILE A 36 -6.32 14.53 -12.10
CA ILE A 36 -5.12 13.69 -12.10
C ILE A 36 -4.25 13.97 -10.88
N ILE A 37 -3.99 15.24 -10.55
CA ILE A 37 -3.16 15.61 -9.39
C ILE A 37 -3.80 15.13 -8.09
N ILE A 38 -5.10 15.33 -7.91
CA ILE A 38 -5.83 14.91 -6.71
C ILE A 38 -5.79 13.38 -6.58
N LEU A 39 -6.07 12.65 -7.67
CA LEU A 39 -6.00 11.19 -7.71
C LEU A 39 -4.60 10.68 -7.36
N LEU A 40 -3.56 11.29 -7.91
CA LEU A 40 -2.18 10.92 -7.62
C LEU A 40 -1.87 11.08 -6.12
N ILE A 41 -2.24 12.21 -5.52
CA ILE A 41 -2.04 12.47 -4.09
C ILE A 41 -2.80 11.44 -3.24
N LEU A 42 -4.06 11.16 -3.57
CA LEU A 42 -4.88 10.17 -2.87
C LEU A 42 -4.26 8.77 -2.96
N ILE A 43 -3.83 8.36 -4.15
CA ILE A 43 -3.21 7.05 -4.39
C ILE A 43 -1.93 6.91 -3.56
N ILE A 44 -1.04 7.92 -3.59
CA ILE A 44 0.22 7.89 -2.85
C ILE A 44 -0.05 7.85 -1.35
N LEU A 45 -0.82 8.79 -0.82
CA LEU A 45 -1.08 8.91 0.62
C LEU A 45 -1.82 7.68 1.17
N GLY A 46 -2.88 7.24 0.51
CA GLY A 46 -3.66 6.10 0.97
C GLY A 46 -2.86 4.80 0.94
N SER A 47 -2.03 4.60 -0.09
CA SER A 47 -1.17 3.42 -0.17
C SER A 47 -0.10 3.41 0.93
N VAL A 48 0.57 4.54 1.16
CA VAL A 48 1.55 4.67 2.27
C VAL A 48 0.86 4.44 3.63
N LEU A 49 -0.32 5.00 3.83
CA LEU A 49 -1.08 4.85 5.08
C LEU A 49 -1.53 3.40 5.31
N LEU A 50 -1.93 2.70 4.26
CA LEU A 50 -2.22 1.26 4.30
C LEU A 50 -0.97 0.44 4.64
N GLY A 51 0.17 0.74 4.02
CA GLY A 51 1.45 0.10 4.33
C GLY A 51 1.81 0.22 5.82
N TYR A 52 1.70 1.44 6.35
CA TYR A 52 1.92 1.72 7.77
C TYR A 52 0.93 0.97 8.67
N ARG A 53 -0.37 1.04 8.37
CA ARG A 53 -1.43 0.41 9.18
C ARG A 53 -1.31 -1.10 9.19
N ASN A 54 -1.06 -1.72 8.04
CA ASN A 54 -0.88 -3.17 7.93
C ASN A 54 0.28 -3.62 8.83
N THR A 55 1.41 -2.91 8.76
CA THR A 55 2.58 -3.19 9.62
C THR A 55 2.25 -3.01 11.10
N SER A 56 1.54 -1.94 11.45
CA SER A 56 1.15 -1.66 12.84
C SER A 56 0.33 -2.79 13.47
N PHE A 57 -0.59 -3.37 12.70
CA PHE A 57 -1.45 -4.47 13.16
C PHE A 57 -0.89 -5.87 12.89
N ALA A 58 0.30 -5.96 12.31
CA ALA A 58 0.91 -7.24 12.05
C ALA A 58 1.26 -7.98 13.37
N PRO A 59 1.12 -9.32 13.39
CA PRO A 59 1.68 -10.12 14.47
C PRO A 59 3.22 -10.09 14.41
N GLU A 60 3.87 -10.38 15.53
CA GLU A 60 5.32 -10.45 15.55
C GLU A 60 5.85 -11.67 14.76
N PRO A 61 6.91 -11.51 13.95
CA PRO A 61 7.65 -10.26 13.67
C PRO A 61 6.92 -9.36 12.64
N LYS A 62 6.57 -8.13 13.05
CA LYS A 62 5.68 -7.20 12.31
C LYS A 62 6.10 -6.94 10.86
N ILE A 63 7.37 -6.59 10.65
CA ILE A 63 7.90 -6.23 9.32
C ILE A 63 7.81 -7.40 8.37
N LYS A 64 8.22 -8.60 8.82
CA LYS A 64 8.17 -9.81 7.99
C LYS A 64 6.74 -10.16 7.61
N MET A 65 5.81 -10.09 8.56
CA MET A 65 4.39 -10.40 8.32
C MET A 65 3.73 -9.39 7.38
N SER A 66 4.08 -8.11 7.49
CA SER A 66 3.63 -7.08 6.54
C SER A 66 4.24 -7.28 5.15
N LEU A 67 5.53 -7.61 5.07
CA LEU A 67 6.21 -7.88 3.81
C LEU A 67 5.53 -9.03 3.05
N ILE A 68 5.27 -10.15 3.72
CA ILE A 68 4.57 -11.31 3.13
C ILE A 68 3.19 -10.90 2.59
N LEU A 69 2.45 -10.09 3.36
CA LEU A 69 1.14 -9.60 2.92
C LEU A 69 1.25 -8.75 1.66
N HIS A 70 2.14 -7.75 1.66
CA HIS A 70 2.29 -6.80 0.55
C HIS A 70 2.82 -7.48 -0.71
N THR A 71 3.88 -8.29 -0.61
CA THR A 71 4.44 -8.98 -1.77
C THR A 71 3.49 -10.05 -2.30
N GLY A 72 2.81 -10.80 -1.42
CA GLY A 72 1.81 -11.79 -1.83
C GLY A 72 0.65 -11.16 -2.57
N PHE A 73 0.09 -10.06 -2.04
CA PHE A 73 -1.02 -9.36 -2.68
C PHE A 73 -0.59 -8.72 -4.01
N MET A 74 0.56 -8.04 -4.05
CA MET A 74 1.05 -7.43 -5.29
C MET A 74 1.46 -8.44 -6.34
N GLY A 75 2.00 -9.60 -5.92
CA GLY A 75 2.27 -10.72 -6.83
C GLY A 75 1.00 -11.26 -7.48
N LEU A 76 -0.07 -11.41 -6.68
CA LEU A 76 -1.38 -11.80 -7.22
C LEU A 76 -1.93 -10.77 -8.21
N MET A 77 -1.89 -9.48 -7.85
CA MET A 77 -2.32 -8.39 -8.74
C MET A 77 -1.55 -8.38 -10.06
N LEU A 78 -0.22 -8.53 -10.00
CA LEU A 78 0.62 -8.61 -11.20
C LEU A 78 0.25 -9.81 -12.08
N ILE A 79 -0.02 -10.98 -11.49
CA ILE A 79 -0.46 -12.16 -12.26
C ILE A 79 -1.80 -11.87 -12.94
N LEU A 80 -2.76 -11.29 -12.23
CA LEU A 80 -4.06 -10.94 -12.82
C LEU A 80 -3.90 -9.93 -13.96
N ASP A 81 -3.07 -8.92 -13.78
CA ASP A 81 -2.80 -7.92 -14.81
C ASP A 81 -2.15 -8.54 -16.04
N LEU A 82 -1.15 -9.42 -15.87
CA LEU A 82 -0.48 -10.09 -17.00
C LEU A 82 -1.39 -11.06 -17.76
N LEU A 83 -2.42 -11.61 -17.10
CA LEU A 83 -3.36 -12.54 -17.71
C LEU A 83 -4.55 -11.84 -18.39
N PHE A 84 -5.01 -10.72 -17.84
CA PHE A 84 -6.29 -10.12 -18.22
C PHE A 84 -6.20 -8.67 -18.68
N SER A 85 -5.06 -7.98 -18.49
CA SER A 85 -4.92 -6.60 -18.93
C SER A 85 -4.70 -6.51 -20.44
N ASN A 86 -5.27 -5.45 -21.02
CA ASN A 86 -5.00 -5.06 -22.41
C ASN A 86 -3.81 -4.08 -22.54
N SER A 87 -3.17 -3.71 -21.42
CA SER A 87 -1.99 -2.85 -21.44
C SER A 87 -0.70 -3.60 -21.76
N VAL A 88 0.34 -2.84 -22.09
CA VAL A 88 1.66 -3.42 -22.35
C VAL A 88 2.27 -3.91 -21.03
N TRP A 89 2.79 -5.13 -21.03
CA TRP A 89 3.25 -5.84 -19.82
C TRP A 89 4.19 -5.05 -18.91
N TYR A 90 5.06 -4.19 -19.45
CA TYR A 90 5.99 -3.38 -18.64
C TYR A 90 5.29 -2.23 -17.91
N PHE A 91 4.15 -1.74 -18.40
CA PHE A 91 3.32 -0.79 -17.67
C PHE A 91 2.66 -1.45 -16.46
N ASP A 92 2.15 -2.67 -16.61
CA ASP A 92 1.58 -3.46 -15.51
C ASP A 92 2.66 -3.77 -14.46
N LEU A 93 3.87 -4.11 -14.91
CA LEU A 93 5.02 -4.31 -14.05
C LEU A 93 5.35 -3.04 -13.25
N ALA A 94 5.49 -1.90 -13.92
CA ALA A 94 5.83 -0.62 -13.31
C ALA A 94 4.76 -0.18 -12.29
N ARG A 95 3.47 -0.34 -12.63
CA ARG A 95 2.35 -0.03 -11.73
C ARG A 95 2.41 -0.87 -10.46
N ASN A 96 2.53 -2.20 -10.58
CA ASN A 96 2.56 -3.10 -9.43
C ASN A 96 3.79 -2.86 -8.55
N PHE A 97 4.96 -2.64 -9.13
CA PHE A 97 6.14 -2.26 -8.34
C PHE A 97 6.01 -0.88 -7.69
N GLY A 98 5.36 0.08 -8.34
CA GLY A 98 5.05 1.38 -7.75
C GLY A 98 4.20 1.23 -6.49
N PHE A 99 3.11 0.46 -6.56
CA PHE A 99 2.26 0.18 -5.39
C PHE A 99 3.01 -0.57 -4.29
N LEU A 100 3.80 -1.59 -4.64
CA LEU A 100 4.63 -2.29 -3.68
C LEU A 100 5.59 -1.32 -2.98
N GLY A 101 6.24 -0.43 -3.72
CA GLY A 101 7.11 0.61 -3.19
C GLY A 101 6.40 1.53 -2.18
N LEU A 102 5.17 1.96 -2.49
CA LEU A 102 4.36 2.77 -1.56
C LEU A 102 3.99 2.03 -0.27
N PHE A 103 3.63 0.74 -0.37
CA PHE A 103 3.35 -0.09 0.81
C PHE A 103 4.61 -0.30 1.68
N LEU A 104 5.76 -0.52 1.04
CA LEU A 104 7.04 -0.64 1.73
C LEU A 104 7.48 0.68 2.38
N LEU A 105 7.21 1.82 1.74
CA LEU A 105 7.45 3.13 2.33
C LEU A 105 6.63 3.32 3.62
N GLY A 106 5.35 2.94 3.61
CA GLY A 106 4.51 2.94 4.82
C GLY A 106 5.07 2.05 5.94
N THR A 107 5.53 0.85 5.57
CA THR A 107 6.19 -0.10 6.48
C THR A 107 7.47 0.49 7.08
N PHE A 108 8.28 1.15 6.26
CA PHE A 108 9.51 1.82 6.66
C PHE A 108 9.24 2.98 7.62
N ILE A 109 8.23 3.82 7.35
CA ILE A 109 7.83 4.91 8.26
C ILE A 109 7.43 4.34 9.63
N PHE A 110 6.66 3.24 9.65
CA PHE A 110 6.33 2.56 10.89
C PHE A 110 7.59 2.09 11.63
N TYR A 111 8.50 1.41 10.95
CA TYR A 111 9.73 0.93 11.54
C TYR A 111 10.55 2.06 12.14
N LYS A 112 10.82 3.12 11.37
CA LYS A 112 11.62 4.28 11.81
C LYS A 112 11.01 4.96 13.03
N LYS A 113 9.68 5.15 13.04
CA LYS A 113 8.96 5.74 14.17
C LYS A 113 9.12 4.90 15.45
N ASN A 114 8.94 3.59 15.37
CA ASN A 114 9.02 2.71 16.53
C ASN A 114 10.46 2.47 17.01
N PHE A 115 11.44 2.47 16.09
CA PHE A 115 12.85 2.43 16.45
C PHE A 115 13.25 3.67 17.26
N ASN A 116 12.90 4.87 16.80
CA ASN A 116 13.18 6.12 17.51
C ASN A 116 12.50 6.17 18.91
N LEU A 117 11.29 5.62 19.04
CA LEU A 117 10.60 5.54 20.32
C LEU A 117 11.25 4.54 21.29
N ASN A 118 11.87 3.46 20.79
CA ASN A 118 12.60 2.51 21.63
C ASN A 118 13.96 3.07 22.07
N VAL A 119 14.63 3.88 21.24
CA VAL A 119 15.86 4.59 21.63
C VAL A 119 15.58 5.64 22.71
N ALA A 120 14.46 6.37 22.62
CA ALA A 120 14.07 7.35 23.64
C ALA A 120 13.67 6.75 25.00
N LYS A 121 13.48 5.42 25.08
CA LYS A 121 13.19 4.69 26.33
C LYS A 121 14.44 4.19 27.04
N ILE A 122 15.63 4.36 26.47
CA ILE A 122 16.88 4.04 27.17
C ILE A 122 17.10 5.19 28.16
N PRO A 123 16.99 4.96 29.50
CA PRO A 123 17.22 6.02 30.46
C PRO A 123 18.66 6.55 30.28
N PRO A 124 18.88 7.88 30.35
CA PRO A 124 20.23 8.41 30.38
C PRO A 124 20.93 7.77 31.59
N PHE A 125 22.04 7.11 31.30
CA PHE A 125 22.97 6.44 32.23
C PHE A 125 22.76 6.80 33.71
N GLN A 126 22.35 5.82 34.51
CA GLN A 126 22.61 5.82 35.95
C GLN A 126 24.07 5.45 36.21
#